data_AF-A0A2Z5UF18-F1
#
_entry.id   AF-A0A2Z5UF18-F1
#
_cell.length_a   1.000
_cell.length_b   1.000
_cell.length_c   1.000
_cell.angle_alpha   90.00
_cell.angle_beta   90.00
_cell.angle_gamma   90.00
#
_symmetry.space_group_name_H-M   'P 1'
#
loop_
_entity.id
_entity.type
_entity.pdbx_description
1 polymer ?
#
loop_
_entity_poly.entity_id
_entity_poly.type
_entity_poly.pdbx_seq_one_letter_code
_entity_poly.pdbx_strand_id
1 'polypeptide(L)'
;MLPLLLLLATAADPVTPTDVARAGEPMTPAGNPGTWATNADYPATAMRDEREGTTGFRLTIGPDGLPQRCDVTSSSGHTDLDTTTCRLVMERARFRPGRDENNQPVGGTYSNRIRWTIPDNYIDKLANAGFSVDQTRESWPRGPSPLPAMLLIDTTAHYPAAALAARHEGDVHMAVSVDALGKVSGCSVINSSLSADLDKAACALMLSQGAFTPALDGNGKPTKGVVPAMFRWFLPRPEAPVANAERSLALRKFPMSEPGESSLSVLLDAEGKASNCTYSRIGETWLVAPGINPCDTIGGAQHYIPFTDAKGQPVARRITLRIEAKIEAPDVAKPSTVP
;
A
#
# COMPACT_ATOMS: atom_id res chain seq x y z
N MET A 1 -81.76 6.60 33.74
CA MET A 1 -80.74 6.66 34.80
C MET A 1 -79.58 5.74 34.39
N LEU A 2 -78.47 6.29 33.90
CA LEU A 2 -77.10 5.75 33.95
C LEU A 2 -76.15 6.85 33.40
N PRO A 3 -74.91 7.02 33.91
CA PRO A 3 -74.23 8.31 33.98
C PRO A 3 -73.28 8.64 32.83
N LEU A 4 -73.10 9.94 32.61
CA LEU A 4 -72.14 10.58 31.71
C LEU A 4 -70.73 10.55 32.34
N LEU A 5 -69.80 9.80 31.76
CA LEU A 5 -68.38 9.85 32.15
C LEU A 5 -67.68 10.97 31.35
N LEU A 6 -67.29 12.04 32.04
CA LEU A 6 -66.41 13.08 31.52
C LEU A 6 -64.96 12.56 31.55
N LEU A 7 -64.34 12.32 30.40
CA LEU A 7 -62.87 12.18 30.31
C LEU A 7 -62.27 13.58 30.16
N LEU A 8 -61.56 14.04 31.19
CA LEU A 8 -60.67 15.20 31.11
C LEU A 8 -59.39 14.77 30.37
N ALA A 9 -59.23 15.21 29.12
CA ALA A 9 -57.95 15.15 28.43
C ALA A 9 -57.08 16.31 28.94
N THR A 10 -56.03 15.99 29.68
CA THR A 10 -54.97 16.95 30.01
C THR A 10 -54.20 17.26 28.72
N ALA A 11 -54.32 18.48 28.20
CA ALA A 11 -53.40 18.97 27.18
C ALA A 11 -52.00 19.03 27.79
N ALA A 12 -51.06 18.25 27.24
CA ALA A 12 -49.66 18.42 27.54
C ALA A 12 -49.18 19.73 26.90
N ASP A 13 -48.55 20.59 27.69
CA ASP A 13 -47.95 21.82 27.19
C ASP A 13 -46.93 21.52 26.08
N PRO A 14 -46.88 22.32 25.00
CA PRO A 14 -45.82 22.21 24.03
C PRO A 14 -44.50 22.59 24.71
N VAL A 15 -43.64 21.59 24.92
CA VAL A 15 -42.23 21.82 25.31
C VAL A 15 -41.60 22.64 24.21
N THR A 16 -41.41 23.93 24.48
CA THR A 16 -40.55 24.78 23.66
C THR A 16 -39.12 24.23 23.80
N PRO A 17 -38.38 23.97 22.71
CA PRO A 17 -36.96 23.68 22.80
C PRO A 17 -36.29 24.97 23.26
N THR A 18 -36.12 25.11 24.57
CA THR A 18 -35.36 26.21 25.15
C THR A 18 -33.89 25.87 24.90
N ASP A 19 -33.25 26.73 24.13
CA ASP A 19 -31.81 26.99 24.17
C ASP A 19 -30.89 25.82 23.76
N VAL A 20 -30.72 25.62 22.45
CA VAL A 20 -29.41 25.16 21.95
C VAL A 20 -28.44 26.32 22.17
N ALA A 21 -27.93 26.36 23.41
CA ALA A 21 -26.75 27.09 23.81
C ALA A 21 -25.71 27.00 22.68
N ARG A 22 -25.17 28.15 22.31
CA ARG A 22 -24.37 28.39 21.11
C ARG A 22 -23.20 27.41 21.08
N ALA A 23 -23.35 26.30 20.36
CA ALA A 23 -22.34 25.25 20.30
C ALA A 23 -21.00 25.88 19.88
N GLY A 24 -20.06 25.93 20.82
CA GLY A 24 -18.73 26.44 20.57
C GLY A 24 -18.00 25.63 19.50
N GLU A 25 -16.89 26.15 19.00
CA GLU A 25 -16.16 25.53 17.89
C GLU A 25 -15.73 24.10 18.26
N PRO A 26 -16.06 23.08 17.46
CA PRO A 26 -15.78 21.70 17.80
C PRO A 26 -14.27 21.40 17.72
N MET A 27 -13.79 20.55 18.63
CA MET A 27 -12.41 20.05 18.60
C MET A 27 -12.17 19.21 17.35
N THR A 28 -11.06 19.43 16.66
CA THR A 28 -10.69 18.71 15.43
C THR A 28 -9.23 18.25 15.46
N PRO A 29 -8.88 17.12 14.81
CA PRO A 29 -7.49 16.75 14.59
C PRO A 29 -6.74 17.86 13.84
N ALA A 30 -5.55 18.22 14.33
CA ALA A 30 -4.72 19.26 13.71
C ALA A 30 -4.05 18.80 12.40
N GLY A 31 -4.02 17.48 12.17
CA GLY A 31 -3.51 16.85 10.95
C GLY A 31 -4.25 15.53 10.68
N ASN A 32 -3.76 14.75 9.71
CA ASN A 32 -4.39 13.50 9.31
C ASN A 32 -4.25 12.40 10.38
N PRO A 33 -5.34 11.89 10.99
CA PRO A 33 -5.28 10.78 11.94
C PRO A 33 -4.66 9.49 11.39
N GLY A 34 -4.73 9.29 10.07
CA GLY A 34 -4.12 8.13 9.39
C GLY A 34 -2.60 8.08 9.44
N THR A 35 -1.95 9.12 9.98
CA THR A 35 -0.48 9.17 10.15
C THR A 35 -0.02 8.79 11.56
N TRP A 36 -0.94 8.62 12.51
CA TRP A 36 -0.57 8.33 13.90
C TRP A 36 -0.03 6.91 14.06
N ALA A 37 -0.58 5.95 13.31
CA ALA A 37 -0.01 4.62 13.20
C ALA A 37 0.30 4.31 11.74
N THR A 38 1.50 3.81 11.51
CA THR A 38 1.99 3.39 10.20
C THR A 38 2.41 1.92 10.28
N ASN A 39 2.72 1.33 9.13
CA ASN A 39 3.09 -0.09 9.08
C ASN A 39 4.49 -0.33 9.62
N ALA A 40 5.33 0.70 9.62
CA ALA A 40 6.62 0.66 10.30
C ALA A 40 6.45 0.51 11.82
N ASP A 41 5.27 0.82 12.36
CA ASP A 41 4.97 0.67 13.77
C ASP A 41 4.36 -0.70 14.11
N TYR A 42 4.23 -1.61 13.14
CA TYR A 42 3.70 -2.95 13.37
C TYR A 42 4.63 -3.72 14.33
N PRO A 43 4.12 -4.23 15.47
CA PRO A 43 4.95 -4.97 16.41
C PRO A 43 5.60 -6.20 15.77
N ALA A 44 6.91 -6.34 15.91
CA ALA A 44 7.65 -7.44 15.28
C ALA A 44 7.16 -8.83 15.74
N THR A 45 6.74 -8.96 17.00
CA THR A 45 6.16 -10.20 17.53
C THR A 45 4.81 -10.51 16.89
N ALA A 46 3.95 -9.50 16.71
CA ALA A 46 2.67 -9.67 16.06
C ALA A 46 2.84 -10.02 14.58
N MET A 47 3.83 -9.43 13.90
CA MET A 47 4.13 -9.76 12.51
C MET A 47 4.65 -11.19 12.34
N ARG A 48 5.52 -11.67 13.24
CA ARG A 48 6.03 -13.04 13.23
C ARG A 48 4.92 -14.08 13.46
N ASP A 49 4.00 -13.76 14.36
CA ASP A 49 2.93 -14.66 14.76
C ASP A 49 1.66 -14.46 13.90
N GLU A 50 1.78 -13.73 12.79
CA GLU A 50 0.70 -13.45 11.82
C GLU A 50 -0.58 -12.87 12.46
N ARG A 51 -0.41 -12.08 13.52
CA ARG A 51 -1.50 -11.55 14.33
C ARG A 51 -2.06 -10.27 13.76
N GLU A 52 -3.31 -10.31 13.30
CA GLU A 52 -4.04 -9.17 12.78
C GLU A 52 -5.20 -8.77 13.69
N GLY A 53 -5.74 -7.56 13.48
CA GLY A 53 -6.96 -7.15 14.18
C GLY A 53 -7.22 -5.66 14.12
N THR A 54 -8.31 -5.21 14.73
CA THR A 54 -8.66 -3.79 14.80
C THR A 54 -8.75 -3.33 16.25
N THR A 55 -7.87 -2.41 16.66
CA THR A 55 -7.93 -1.77 17.97
C THR A 55 -8.78 -0.51 17.87
N GLY A 56 -9.89 -0.47 18.61
CA GLY A 56 -10.67 0.75 18.84
C GLY A 56 -10.21 1.45 20.11
N PHE A 57 -10.10 2.78 20.06
CA PHE A 57 -9.61 3.58 21.18
C PHE A 57 -10.40 4.88 21.37
N ARG A 58 -10.32 5.44 22.57
CA ARG A 58 -10.83 6.76 22.93
C ARG A 58 -9.72 7.56 23.61
N LEU A 59 -9.50 8.77 23.13
CA LEU A 59 -8.59 9.74 23.71
C LEU A 59 -9.36 10.73 24.58
N THR A 60 -8.74 11.13 25.69
CA THR A 60 -9.07 12.36 26.41
C THR A 60 -8.02 13.40 26.06
N ILE A 61 -8.46 14.55 25.56
CA ILE A 61 -7.61 15.64 25.05
C ILE A 61 -7.74 16.83 25.98
N GLY A 62 -6.62 17.46 26.31
CA GLY A 62 -6.57 18.67 27.11
C GLY A 62 -6.95 19.94 26.33
N PRO A 63 -7.16 21.07 27.04
CA PRO A 63 -7.38 22.37 26.39
C PRO A 63 -6.16 22.88 25.60
N ASP A 64 -4.99 22.25 25.77
CA ASP A 64 -3.78 22.46 24.98
C ASP A 64 -3.76 21.68 23.65
N GLY A 65 -4.77 20.86 23.39
CA GLY A 65 -4.86 20.03 22.18
C GLY A 65 -3.98 18.78 22.22
N LEU A 66 -3.44 18.41 23.39
CA LEU A 66 -2.61 17.21 23.57
C LEU A 66 -3.43 16.06 24.19
N PRO A 67 -3.24 14.81 23.72
CA PRO A 67 -3.79 13.63 24.37
C PRO A 67 -3.22 13.45 25.79
N GLN A 68 -4.10 13.28 26.77
CA GLN A 68 -3.73 13.04 28.18
C GLN A 68 -3.99 11.59 28.62
N ARG A 69 -4.91 10.91 27.93
CA ARG A 69 -5.26 9.52 28.22
C ARG A 69 -5.72 8.80 26.95
N CYS A 70 -5.36 7.53 26.82
CA CYS A 70 -5.87 6.61 25.81
C CYS A 70 -6.53 5.40 26.49
N ASP A 71 -7.79 5.14 26.16
CA ASP A 71 -8.53 3.96 26.61
C ASP A 71 -8.87 3.08 25.40
N VAL A 72 -8.52 1.79 25.46
CA VAL A 72 -8.92 0.82 24.45
C VAL A 72 -10.40 0.49 24.66
N THR A 73 -11.22 0.78 23.66
CA THR A 73 -12.68 0.56 23.68
C THR A 73 -13.09 -0.72 22.95
N SER A 74 -12.21 -1.24 22.08
CA SER A 74 -12.35 -2.54 21.43
C SER A 74 -10.95 -3.11 21.23
N SER A 75 -10.68 -4.28 21.80
CA SER A 75 -9.41 -4.97 21.59
C SER A 75 -9.32 -5.52 20.17
N SER A 76 -8.10 -5.56 19.62
CA SER A 76 -7.77 -6.29 18.39
C SER A 76 -7.77 -7.81 18.56
N GLY A 77 -7.81 -8.31 19.80
CA GLY A 77 -7.54 -9.71 20.13
C GLY A 77 -6.10 -9.95 20.58
N HIS A 78 -5.22 -8.96 20.45
CA HIS A 78 -3.79 -9.06 20.78
C HIS A 78 -3.30 -7.83 21.59
N THR A 79 -2.77 -8.08 22.78
CA THR A 79 -2.38 -7.02 23.72
C THR A 79 -1.22 -6.15 23.21
N ASP A 80 -0.31 -6.71 22.41
CA ASP A 80 0.81 -5.98 21.81
C ASP A 80 0.34 -4.96 20.75
N LEU A 81 -0.64 -5.32 19.92
CA LEU A 81 -1.29 -4.41 18.96
C LEU A 81 -2.05 -3.28 19.68
N ASP A 82 -2.78 -3.62 20.75
CA ASP A 82 -3.56 -2.66 21.52
C ASP A 82 -2.68 -1.63 22.26
N THR A 83 -1.62 -2.13 22.91
CA THR A 83 -0.65 -1.30 23.62
C THR A 83 0.09 -0.38 22.65
N THR A 84 0.48 -0.91 21.50
CA THR A 84 1.17 -0.14 20.45
C THR A 84 0.27 0.96 19.89
N THR A 85 -1.01 0.65 19.65
CA THR A 85 -2.01 1.64 19.23
C THR A 85 -2.05 2.81 20.19
N CYS A 86 -2.26 2.57 21.49
CA CYS A 86 -2.36 3.65 22.47
C CYS A 86 -1.05 4.44 22.60
N ARG A 87 0.11 3.78 22.60
CA ARG A 87 1.41 4.47 22.65
C ARG A 87 1.56 5.46 21.48
N LEU A 88 1.30 5.01 20.25
CA LEU A 88 1.47 5.82 19.04
C LEU A 88 0.53 7.04 18.99
N VAL A 89 -0.74 6.85 19.32
CA VAL A 89 -1.72 7.95 19.28
C VAL A 89 -1.44 8.97 20.38
N MET A 90 -0.95 8.53 21.55
CA MET A 90 -0.53 9.46 22.61
C MET A 90 0.69 10.28 22.19
N GLU A 91 1.67 9.66 21.51
CA GLU A 91 2.88 10.35 21.04
C GLU A 91 2.58 11.36 19.91
N ARG A 92 1.75 10.96 18.93
CA ARG A 92 1.65 11.65 17.62
C ARG A 92 0.36 12.42 17.40
N ALA A 93 -0.73 12.11 18.10
CA ALA A 93 -1.98 12.82 17.89
C ALA A 93 -1.87 14.26 18.39
N ARG A 94 -2.37 15.20 17.57
CA ARG A 94 -2.43 16.62 17.87
C ARG A 94 -3.80 17.14 17.46
N PHE A 95 -4.39 18.01 18.29
CA PHE A 95 -5.73 18.54 18.09
C PHE A 95 -5.72 20.06 18.12
N ARG A 96 -6.63 20.67 17.37
CA ARG A 96 -7.10 22.02 17.61
C ARG A 96 -8.17 21.92 18.70
N PRO A 97 -7.95 22.47 19.90
CA PRO A 97 -8.92 22.37 20.99
C PRO A 97 -10.24 23.03 20.57
N GLY A 98 -11.34 22.54 21.12
CA GLY A 98 -12.63 23.19 20.95
C GLY A 98 -12.66 24.52 21.70
N ARG A 99 -13.68 25.34 21.49
CA ARG A 99 -13.85 26.59 22.23
C ARG A 99 -15.20 26.61 22.96
N ASP A 100 -15.24 27.17 24.16
CA ASP A 100 -16.50 27.41 24.88
C ASP A 100 -17.16 28.74 24.43
N GLU A 101 -18.29 29.08 25.05
CA GLU A 101 -19.04 30.31 24.77
C GLU A 101 -18.25 31.60 25.09
N ASN A 102 -17.26 31.50 25.97
CA ASN A 102 -16.34 32.58 26.34
C ASN A 102 -15.08 32.60 25.46
N ASN A 103 -15.07 31.80 24.38
CA ASN A 103 -13.97 31.64 23.44
C ASN A 103 -12.69 31.04 24.08
N GLN A 104 -12.81 30.39 25.23
CA GLN A 104 -11.69 29.72 25.91
C GLN A 104 -11.48 28.31 25.34
N PRO A 105 -10.22 27.87 25.17
CA PRO A 105 -9.94 26.54 24.66
C PRO A 105 -10.36 25.48 25.67
N VAL A 106 -11.15 24.51 25.20
CA VAL A 106 -11.62 23.38 25.99
C VAL A 106 -11.16 22.08 25.37
N GLY A 107 -10.78 21.14 26.24
CA GLY A 107 -10.48 19.77 25.86
C GLY A 107 -11.72 18.98 25.47
N GLY A 108 -11.56 17.70 25.20
CA GLY A 108 -12.68 16.84 24.82
C GLY A 108 -12.28 15.38 24.64
N THR A 109 -13.19 14.60 24.08
CA THR A 109 -12.92 13.20 23.76
C THR A 109 -12.92 12.95 22.27
N TYR A 110 -12.03 12.10 21.79
CA TYR A 110 -11.95 11.68 20.39
C TYR A 110 -11.89 10.16 20.31
N SER A 111 -12.70 9.52 19.46
CA SER A 111 -12.67 8.07 19.27
C SER A 111 -12.35 7.73 17.83
N ASN A 112 -11.51 6.72 17.61
CA ASN A 112 -11.18 6.20 16.29
C ASN A 112 -10.71 4.74 16.41
N ARG A 113 -10.35 4.11 15.30
CA ARG A 113 -9.87 2.73 15.22
C ARG A 113 -8.63 2.66 14.36
N ILE A 114 -7.68 1.81 14.74
CA ILE A 114 -6.52 1.44 13.92
C ILE A 114 -6.67 -0.04 13.55
N ARG A 115 -6.55 -0.32 12.25
CA ARG A 115 -6.60 -1.68 11.71
C ARG A 115 -5.16 -2.15 11.44
N TRP A 116 -4.76 -3.22 12.09
CA TRP A 116 -3.52 -3.94 11.87
C TRP A 116 -3.78 -5.08 10.90
N THR A 117 -3.24 -4.99 9.69
CA THR A 117 -3.31 -6.07 8.69
C THR A 117 -1.94 -6.33 8.07
N ILE A 118 -1.71 -7.59 7.78
CA ILE A 118 -0.67 -8.18 6.96
C ILE A 118 -1.33 -8.40 5.59
N PRO A 119 -0.92 -7.69 4.53
CA PRO A 119 -1.53 -7.88 3.21
C PRO A 119 -1.41 -9.33 2.70
N ASP A 120 -2.47 -9.88 2.10
CA ASP A 120 -2.52 -11.24 1.51
C ASP A 120 -1.39 -11.53 0.50
N ASN A 121 -0.85 -10.47 -0.11
CA ASN A 121 0.23 -10.57 -1.09
C ASN A 121 1.64 -10.62 -0.46
N TYR A 122 1.75 -10.63 0.87
CA TYR A 122 3.02 -10.73 1.58
C TYR A 122 3.69 -12.09 1.33
N ILE A 123 2.96 -13.21 1.38
CA ILE A 123 3.54 -14.55 1.17
C ILE A 123 3.84 -14.83 -0.30
N ASP A 124 2.97 -14.45 -1.23
CA ASP A 124 3.15 -14.74 -2.67
C ASP A 124 4.20 -13.85 -3.36
N LYS A 125 4.39 -12.60 -2.90
CA LYS A 125 5.44 -11.71 -3.44
C LYS A 125 6.81 -11.95 -2.81
N LEU A 126 6.88 -12.59 -1.64
CA LEU A 126 8.14 -13.04 -1.03
C LEU A 126 8.84 -14.11 -1.87
N ALA A 127 8.21 -14.76 -2.85
CA ALA A 127 8.87 -15.80 -3.63
C ALA A 127 9.84 -15.28 -4.72
N ASN A 128 9.70 -14.03 -5.22
CA ASN A 128 10.27 -13.68 -6.53
C ASN A 128 11.04 -12.35 -6.70
N ALA A 129 11.38 -11.59 -5.65
CA ALA A 129 12.21 -10.38 -5.84
C ALA A 129 13.26 -10.19 -4.73
N GLY A 130 14.53 -10.11 -5.13
CA GLY A 130 15.69 -9.86 -4.26
C GLY A 130 15.78 -8.43 -3.67
N PHE A 131 14.81 -7.58 -3.97
CA PHE A 131 14.57 -6.27 -3.34
C PHE A 131 13.09 -5.91 -3.58
N SER A 132 12.34 -5.60 -2.52
CA SER A 132 10.95 -5.12 -2.63
C SER A 132 10.72 -3.92 -1.71
N VAL A 133 9.97 -2.93 -2.20
CA VAL A 133 9.33 -1.89 -1.40
C VAL A 133 7.83 -2.11 -1.44
N ASP A 134 7.13 -1.90 -0.32
CA ASP A 134 5.66 -1.90 -0.30
C ASP A 134 5.12 -0.71 -1.10
N GLN A 135 4.90 -0.92 -2.41
CA GLN A 135 4.37 0.09 -3.32
C GLN A 135 2.85 0.27 -3.22
N THR A 136 2.16 -0.50 -2.36
CA THR A 136 0.69 -0.53 -2.32
C THR A 136 0.06 0.47 -1.35
N ARG A 137 0.84 1.39 -0.78
CA ARG A 137 0.33 2.34 0.20
C ARG A 137 0.44 3.78 -0.27
N GLU A 138 -0.69 4.27 -0.73
CA GLU A 138 -1.03 5.69 -0.80
C GLU A 138 -1.06 6.25 0.64
N SER A 139 0.13 6.40 1.21
CA SER A 139 0.38 7.04 2.49
C SER A 139 0.60 8.51 2.16
N TRP A 140 -0.29 9.38 2.63
CA TRP A 140 0.00 10.81 2.68
C TRP A 140 0.43 11.14 4.10
N PRO A 141 1.67 11.62 4.32
CA PRO A 141 2.70 12.04 3.36
C PRO A 141 3.39 10.90 2.58
N ARG A 142 3.69 11.15 1.30
CA ARG A 142 4.32 10.15 0.39
C ARG A 142 5.74 9.84 0.89
N GLY A 143 6.02 8.57 1.18
CA GLY A 143 7.34 8.12 1.61
C GLY A 143 8.39 8.19 0.49
N PRO A 144 9.69 8.03 0.83
CA PRO A 144 10.74 7.94 -0.17
C PRO A 144 10.49 6.76 -1.12
N SER A 145 10.68 6.96 -2.43
CA SER A 145 10.50 5.89 -3.42
C SER A 145 11.83 5.52 -4.08
N PRO A 146 12.20 4.24 -4.20
CA PRO A 146 13.47 3.86 -4.78
C PRO A 146 13.51 4.21 -6.27
N LEU A 147 14.67 4.67 -6.74
CA LEU A 147 14.89 4.84 -8.17
C LEU A 147 15.00 3.47 -8.86
N PRO A 148 14.66 3.35 -10.16
CA PRO A 148 14.69 2.07 -10.87
C PRO A 148 16.02 1.30 -10.76
N ALA A 149 17.15 2.00 -10.68
CA ALA A 149 18.47 1.38 -10.51
C ALA A 149 18.60 0.54 -9.21
N MET A 150 17.83 0.86 -8.18
CA MET A 150 17.82 0.10 -6.91
C MET A 150 17.33 -1.33 -7.09
N LEU A 151 16.44 -1.57 -8.07
CA LEU A 151 15.91 -2.90 -8.38
C LEU A 151 16.93 -3.79 -9.13
N LEU A 152 18.05 -3.21 -9.57
CA LEU A 152 19.09 -3.88 -10.34
C LEU A 152 20.33 -4.25 -9.52
N ILE A 153 20.29 -4.05 -8.20
CA ILE A 153 21.40 -4.43 -7.32
C ILE A 153 21.52 -5.96 -7.33
N ASP A 154 22.63 -6.44 -7.85
CA ASP A 154 22.97 -7.87 -7.85
C ASP A 154 23.55 -8.26 -6.48
N THR A 155 22.75 -8.92 -5.65
CA THR A 155 23.18 -9.37 -4.32
C THR A 155 24.26 -10.45 -4.38
N THR A 156 24.38 -11.20 -5.48
CA THR A 156 25.41 -12.23 -5.63
C THR A 156 26.79 -11.61 -5.84
N ALA A 157 26.87 -10.52 -6.61
CA ALA A 157 28.10 -9.75 -6.80
C ALA A 157 28.59 -9.06 -5.51
N HIS A 158 27.69 -8.81 -4.55
CA HIS A 158 27.98 -8.12 -3.30
C HIS A 158 28.02 -9.05 -2.08
N TYR A 159 28.05 -10.37 -2.31
CA TYR A 159 28.03 -11.37 -1.25
C TYR A 159 29.30 -11.29 -0.40
N PRO A 160 29.21 -11.12 0.94
CA PRO A 160 30.40 -11.03 1.79
C PRO A 160 31.19 -12.33 1.78
N ALA A 161 32.51 -12.25 1.55
CA ALA A 161 33.37 -13.43 1.50
C ALA A 161 33.32 -14.28 2.79
N ALA A 162 33.22 -13.63 3.96
CA ALA A 162 33.09 -14.31 5.24
C ALA A 162 31.77 -15.08 5.37
N ALA A 163 30.64 -14.44 5.01
CA ALA A 163 29.33 -15.09 4.98
C ALA A 163 29.30 -16.25 3.97
N LEU A 164 29.95 -16.08 2.81
CA LEU A 164 30.04 -17.13 1.79
C LEU A 164 30.83 -18.34 2.29
N ALA A 165 31.99 -18.11 2.91
CA ALA A 165 32.81 -19.17 3.48
C ALA A 165 32.10 -19.93 4.61
N ALA A 166 31.33 -19.21 5.43
CA ALA A 166 30.50 -19.77 6.49
C ALA A 166 29.16 -20.37 5.99
N ARG A 167 28.87 -20.21 4.70
CA ARG A 167 27.60 -20.61 4.06
C ARG A 167 26.36 -20.02 4.73
N HIS A 168 26.45 -18.76 5.17
CA HIS A 168 25.34 -18.03 5.77
C HIS A 168 24.46 -17.43 4.70
N GLU A 169 23.16 -17.72 4.73
CA GLU A 169 22.13 -17.10 3.90
C GLU A 169 20.98 -16.58 4.75
N GLY A 170 20.14 -15.71 4.19
CA GLY A 170 18.99 -15.17 4.91
C GLY A 170 18.55 -13.80 4.42
N ASP A 171 17.48 -13.31 5.04
CA ASP A 171 16.86 -12.03 4.75
C ASP A 171 17.31 -10.98 5.78
N VAL A 172 17.78 -9.82 5.30
CA VAL A 172 18.07 -8.66 6.15
C VAL A 172 16.98 -7.63 5.93
N HIS A 173 16.25 -7.27 6.99
CA HIS A 173 15.31 -6.16 6.95
C HIS A 173 15.93 -4.95 7.63
N MET A 174 15.79 -3.79 7.01
CA MET A 174 16.39 -2.55 7.47
C MET A 174 15.43 -1.36 7.35
N ALA A 175 15.58 -0.41 8.27
CA ALA A 175 15.00 0.92 8.15
C ALA A 175 16.06 1.87 7.57
N VAL A 176 15.78 2.39 6.38
CA VAL A 176 16.67 3.27 5.61
C VAL A 176 16.19 4.70 5.75
N SER A 177 17.03 5.57 6.31
CA SER A 177 16.76 7.00 6.42
C SER A 177 17.17 7.70 5.14
N VAL A 178 16.24 8.37 4.47
CA VAL A 178 16.44 9.14 3.24
C VAL A 178 16.28 10.62 3.56
N ASP A 179 17.22 11.43 3.12
CA ASP A 179 17.17 12.88 3.30
C ASP A 179 16.23 13.57 2.29
N ALA A 180 16.07 14.90 2.42
CA ALA A 180 15.21 15.68 1.53
C ALA A 180 15.73 15.79 0.08
N LEU A 181 16.95 15.31 -0.20
CA LEU A 181 17.52 15.21 -1.55
C LEU A 181 17.32 13.81 -2.16
N GLY A 182 16.79 12.85 -1.40
CA GLY A 182 16.63 11.47 -1.86
C GLY A 182 17.87 10.60 -1.64
N LYS A 183 18.86 11.09 -0.89
CA LYS A 183 20.08 10.33 -0.56
C LYS A 183 19.89 9.58 0.75
N VAL A 184 20.42 8.36 0.82
CA VAL A 184 20.45 7.61 2.07
C VAL A 184 21.40 8.29 3.07
N SER A 185 20.85 8.67 4.21
CA SER A 185 21.54 9.34 5.32
C SER A 185 21.75 8.42 6.53
N GLY A 186 21.09 7.26 6.56
CA GLY A 186 21.25 6.27 7.62
C GLY A 186 20.63 4.92 7.27
N CYS A 187 21.08 3.87 7.94
CA CYS A 187 20.55 2.52 7.83
C CYS A 187 20.60 1.85 9.20
N SER A 188 19.53 1.17 9.59
CA SER A 188 19.47 0.37 10.80
C SER A 188 18.81 -0.97 10.52
N VAL A 189 19.41 -2.06 10.99
CA VAL A 189 18.83 -3.40 10.85
C VAL A 189 17.71 -3.55 11.86
N ILE A 190 16.50 -3.85 11.37
CA ILE A 190 15.30 -4.08 12.17
C ILE A 190 15.02 -5.58 12.34
N ASN A 191 15.36 -6.40 11.34
CA ASN A 191 15.37 -7.85 11.48
C ASN A 191 16.67 -8.40 10.88
N SER A 192 17.40 -9.14 11.70
CA SER A 192 18.70 -9.73 11.34
C SER A 192 18.50 -11.00 10.52
N SER A 193 19.42 -11.23 9.59
CA SER A 193 19.55 -12.50 8.86
C SER A 193 20.15 -13.63 9.70
N LEU A 194 20.45 -13.38 10.99
CA LEU A 194 21.26 -14.23 11.88
C LEU A 194 22.75 -14.31 11.48
N SER A 195 23.17 -13.52 10.48
CA SER A 195 24.56 -13.36 10.06
C SER A 195 24.95 -11.88 10.13
N ALA A 196 25.82 -11.55 11.07
CA ALA A 196 26.32 -10.18 11.25
C ALA A 196 27.01 -9.63 9.98
N ASP A 197 27.63 -10.50 9.19
CA ASP A 197 28.29 -10.14 7.93
C ASP A 197 27.27 -9.72 6.86
N LEU A 198 26.17 -10.48 6.72
CA LEU A 198 25.10 -10.15 5.78
C LEU A 198 24.38 -8.86 6.20
N ASP A 199 24.09 -8.71 7.49
CA ASP A 199 23.45 -7.52 8.06
C ASP A 199 24.28 -6.26 7.79
N LYS A 200 25.60 -6.33 8.04
CA LYS A 200 26.53 -5.24 7.78
C LYS A 200 26.63 -4.90 6.30
N ALA A 201 26.70 -5.92 5.44
CA ALA A 201 26.80 -5.73 4.00
C ALA A 201 25.55 -5.07 3.42
N ALA A 202 24.38 -5.48 3.90
CA ALA A 202 23.10 -4.94 3.49
C ALA A 202 22.99 -3.43 3.78
N CYS A 203 23.36 -2.99 5.00
CA CYS A 203 23.40 -1.56 5.30
C CYS A 203 24.51 -0.81 4.55
N ALA A 204 25.68 -1.42 4.35
CA ALA A 204 26.77 -0.82 3.57
C ALA A 204 26.36 -0.56 2.11
N LEU A 205 25.60 -1.48 1.50
CA LEU A 205 25.02 -1.32 0.17
C LEU A 205 24.06 -0.13 0.11
N MET A 206 23.14 0.00 1.06
CA MET A 206 22.20 1.13 1.07
C MET A 206 22.90 2.48 1.29
N LEU A 207 23.92 2.52 2.14
CA LEU A 207 24.68 3.75 2.39
C LEU A 207 25.53 4.18 1.19
N SER A 208 25.97 3.23 0.35
CA SER A 208 26.86 3.50 -0.78
C SER A 208 26.13 3.68 -2.11
N GLN A 209 25.11 2.87 -2.39
CA GLN A 209 24.39 2.82 -3.66
C GLN A 209 22.92 3.24 -3.55
N GLY A 210 22.41 3.48 -2.34
CA GLY A 210 21.01 3.83 -2.11
C GLY A 210 20.60 5.15 -2.74
N ALA A 211 19.65 5.11 -3.66
CA ALA A 211 19.12 6.28 -4.37
C ALA A 211 17.60 6.26 -4.45
N PHE A 212 16.97 7.35 -4.00
CA PHE A 212 15.52 7.47 -3.85
C PHE A 212 15.04 8.82 -4.38
N THR A 213 13.75 8.92 -4.72
CA THR A 213 13.04 10.19 -4.62
C THR A 213 12.76 10.47 -3.13
N PRO A 214 12.89 11.72 -2.67
CA PRO A 214 12.67 12.06 -1.26
C PRO A 214 11.20 11.86 -0.86
N ALA A 215 10.95 11.76 0.44
CA ALA A 215 9.60 11.83 0.97
C ALA A 215 9.00 13.21 0.67
N LEU A 216 7.68 13.30 0.53
CA LEU A 216 6.96 14.56 0.33
C LEU A 216 6.02 14.80 1.50
N ASP A 217 6.05 15.99 2.08
CA ASP A 217 5.13 16.40 3.15
C ASP A 217 3.69 16.60 2.62
N GLY A 218 2.76 16.98 3.51
CA GLY A 218 1.35 17.22 3.16
C GLY A 218 1.12 18.35 2.14
N ASN A 219 2.13 19.19 1.89
CA ASN A 219 2.10 20.26 0.89
C ASN A 219 2.86 19.86 -0.40
N GLY A 220 3.35 18.62 -0.49
CA GLY A 220 4.13 18.13 -1.62
C GLY A 220 5.60 18.57 -1.62
N LYS A 221 6.11 19.14 -0.53
CA LYS A 221 7.51 19.57 -0.44
C LYS A 221 8.43 18.42 -0.03
N PRO A 222 9.62 18.28 -0.64
CA PRO A 222 10.62 17.29 -0.22
C PRO A 222 11.00 17.41 1.26
N THR A 223 11.00 16.27 1.95
CA THR A 223 11.33 16.14 3.36
C THR A 223 12.08 14.82 3.61
N LYS A 224 12.65 14.69 4.81
CA LYS A 224 13.29 13.46 5.25
C LYS A 224 12.25 12.38 5.49
N GLY A 225 12.59 11.13 5.22
CA GLY A 225 11.72 9.99 5.45
C GLY A 225 12.50 8.74 5.81
N VAL A 226 11.81 7.75 6.38
CA VAL A 226 12.37 6.43 6.63
C VAL A 226 11.56 5.42 5.82
N VAL A 227 12.25 4.57 5.08
CA VAL A 227 11.63 3.52 4.26
C VAL A 227 12.15 2.15 4.72
N PRO A 228 11.25 1.18 4.96
CA PRO A 228 11.67 -0.20 5.16
C PRO A 228 12.19 -0.75 3.83
N ALA A 229 13.36 -1.37 3.87
CA ALA A 229 13.97 -2.07 2.75
C ALA A 229 14.44 -3.45 3.20
N MET A 230 14.65 -4.35 2.25
CA MET A 230 15.23 -5.65 2.53
C MET A 230 16.20 -6.09 1.45
N PHE A 231 17.19 -6.87 1.87
CA PHE A 231 18.02 -7.66 0.97
C PHE A 231 17.85 -9.13 1.28
N ARG A 232 17.74 -9.92 0.22
CA ARG A 232 17.78 -11.38 0.31
C ARG A 232 19.12 -11.89 -0.17
N TRP A 233 19.78 -12.65 0.69
CA TRP A 233 21.06 -13.28 0.43
C TRP A 233 20.86 -14.78 0.28
N PHE A 234 20.99 -15.29 -0.94
CA PHE A 234 21.00 -16.73 -1.21
C PHE A 234 22.40 -17.17 -1.57
N LEU A 235 22.84 -18.33 -1.08
CA LEU A 235 24.09 -18.90 -1.53
C LEU A 235 24.11 -19.04 -3.06
N PRO A 236 25.17 -18.56 -3.73
CA PRO A 236 25.35 -18.83 -5.15
C PRO A 236 25.32 -20.34 -5.37
N ARG A 237 24.43 -20.82 -6.25
CA ARG A 237 24.43 -22.24 -6.61
C ARG A 237 25.78 -22.58 -7.23
N PRO A 238 26.43 -23.71 -6.87
CA PRO A 238 27.61 -24.15 -7.59
C PRO A 238 27.22 -24.29 -9.07
N GLU A 239 27.91 -23.56 -9.95
CA GLU A 239 27.70 -23.70 -11.38
C GLU A 239 27.87 -25.17 -11.74
N ALA A 240 26.83 -25.77 -12.34
CA ALA A 240 27.01 -27.04 -13.04
C ALA A 240 28.16 -26.85 -14.05
N PRO A 241 29.04 -27.86 -14.27
CA PRO A 241 30.18 -27.70 -15.14
C PRO A 241 29.72 -27.24 -16.52
N VAL A 242 30.05 -25.99 -16.85
CA VAL A 242 29.75 -25.37 -18.13
C VAL A 242 30.65 -26.07 -19.15
N ALA A 243 30.10 -27.04 -19.89
CA ALA A 243 30.73 -27.50 -21.10
C ALA A 243 30.81 -26.31 -22.06
N ASN A 244 31.99 -25.70 -22.17
CA ASN A 244 32.39 -24.66 -23.12
C ASN A 244 31.23 -23.85 -23.71
N ALA A 245 30.59 -23.03 -22.89
CA ALA A 245 29.84 -21.90 -23.42
C ALA A 245 30.85 -20.76 -23.63
N GLU A 246 31.50 -20.76 -24.79
CA GLU A 246 31.82 -19.47 -25.39
C GLU A 246 30.55 -18.63 -25.30
N ARG A 247 30.62 -17.54 -24.56
CA ARG A 247 29.51 -16.64 -24.30
C ARG A 247 29.18 -15.94 -25.63
N SER A 248 28.53 -16.66 -26.54
CA SER A 248 27.89 -16.03 -27.66
C SER A 248 26.84 -15.10 -27.05
N LEU A 249 26.97 -13.80 -27.31
CA LEU A 249 25.84 -12.89 -27.19
C LEU A 249 24.80 -13.39 -28.20
N ALA A 250 24.05 -14.42 -27.86
CA ALA A 250 22.85 -14.78 -28.58
C ALA A 250 21.91 -13.58 -28.42
N LEU A 251 21.83 -12.76 -29.47
CA LEU A 251 20.91 -11.63 -29.54
C LEU A 251 19.52 -12.18 -29.23
N ARG A 252 18.96 -11.76 -28.08
CA ARG A 252 17.57 -12.06 -27.74
C ARG A 252 16.70 -11.24 -28.70
N LYS A 253 15.88 -11.90 -29.52
CA LYS A 253 14.91 -11.19 -30.38
C LYS A 253 13.98 -10.35 -29.51
N PHE A 254 13.62 -9.17 -30.00
CA PHE A 254 12.63 -8.33 -29.33
C PHE A 254 11.29 -9.10 -29.28
N PRO A 255 10.60 -9.18 -28.13
CA PRO A 255 9.37 -9.97 -28.00
C PRO A 255 8.20 -9.53 -28.92
N MET A 256 8.26 -8.37 -29.59
CA MET A 256 7.24 -7.98 -30.58
C MET A 256 7.90 -7.78 -31.95
N SER A 257 8.62 -8.82 -32.40
CA SER A 257 9.38 -8.77 -33.65
C SER A 257 8.57 -9.14 -34.89
N GLU A 258 7.34 -9.61 -34.71
CA GLU A 258 6.41 -9.95 -35.79
C GLU A 258 5.09 -9.19 -35.63
N PRO A 259 4.45 -8.72 -36.73
CA PRO A 259 3.11 -8.17 -36.68
C PRO A 259 2.11 -9.21 -36.16
N GLY A 260 1.05 -8.75 -35.52
CA GLY A 260 0.04 -9.66 -35.00
C GLY A 260 -1.24 -8.97 -34.56
N GLU A 261 -2.29 -9.77 -34.44
CA GLU A 261 -3.59 -9.34 -33.93
C GLU A 261 -4.03 -10.30 -32.82
N SER A 262 -4.65 -9.76 -31.78
CA SER A 262 -5.38 -10.58 -30.81
C SER A 262 -6.73 -9.99 -30.50
N SER A 263 -7.69 -10.88 -30.22
CA SER A 263 -9.05 -10.51 -29.84
C SER A 263 -9.47 -11.30 -28.61
N LEU A 264 -9.90 -10.59 -27.58
CA LEU A 264 -10.54 -11.14 -26.39
C LEU A 264 -12.02 -10.74 -26.42
N SER A 265 -12.95 -11.70 -26.37
CA SER A 265 -14.37 -11.45 -26.18
C SER A 265 -14.81 -11.97 -24.83
N VAL A 266 -15.69 -11.23 -24.15
CA VAL A 266 -16.26 -11.57 -22.84
C VAL A 266 -17.74 -11.23 -22.85
N LEU A 267 -18.58 -12.09 -22.27
CA LEU A 267 -19.96 -11.75 -21.96
C LEU A 267 -20.06 -11.40 -20.47
N LEU A 268 -20.49 -10.18 -20.15
CA LEU A 268 -20.91 -9.82 -18.81
C LEU A 268 -22.44 -9.90 -18.76
N ASP A 269 -22.98 -10.72 -17.86
CA ASP A 269 -24.44 -10.85 -17.67
C ASP A 269 -25.03 -9.70 -16.82
N ALA A 270 -26.34 -9.74 -16.61
CA ALA A 270 -27.07 -8.69 -15.88
C ALA A 270 -26.81 -8.75 -14.37
N GLU A 271 -26.26 -9.85 -13.88
CA GLU A 271 -25.87 -10.10 -12.50
C GLU A 271 -24.41 -9.69 -12.22
N GLY A 272 -23.66 -9.34 -13.27
CA GLY A 272 -22.28 -8.88 -13.16
C GLY A 272 -21.23 -9.98 -13.24
N LYS A 273 -21.58 -11.18 -13.71
CA LYS A 273 -20.66 -12.30 -13.85
C LYS A 273 -20.10 -12.37 -15.27
N ALA A 274 -18.78 -12.52 -15.36
CA ALA A 274 -18.08 -12.73 -16.63
C ALA A 274 -18.20 -14.21 -17.06
N SER A 275 -18.57 -14.42 -18.31
CA SER A 275 -18.73 -15.75 -18.90
C SER A 275 -18.45 -15.74 -20.41
N ASN A 276 -18.41 -16.92 -21.02
CA ASN A 276 -18.25 -17.10 -22.47
C ASN A 276 -17.04 -16.32 -23.04
N CYS A 277 -15.92 -16.34 -22.31
CA CYS A 277 -14.72 -15.64 -22.73
C CYS A 277 -14.00 -16.42 -23.83
N THR A 278 -13.71 -15.77 -24.94
CA THR A 278 -12.96 -16.35 -26.05
C THR A 278 -11.74 -15.51 -26.36
N TYR A 279 -10.63 -16.17 -26.66
CA TYR A 279 -9.40 -15.49 -27.06
C TYR A 279 -8.91 -16.07 -28.39
N SER A 280 -8.65 -15.20 -29.35
CA SER A 280 -7.99 -15.54 -30.60
C SER A 280 -6.71 -14.72 -30.78
N ARG A 281 -5.72 -15.34 -31.40
CA ARG A 281 -4.40 -14.74 -31.67
C ARG A 281 -3.91 -15.12 -33.06
N ILE A 282 -3.31 -14.15 -33.73
CA ILE A 282 -2.50 -14.29 -34.94
C ILE A 282 -1.17 -13.57 -34.66
N GLY A 283 -0.02 -14.25 -34.83
CA GLY A 283 1.30 -13.67 -34.55
C GLY A 283 1.70 -13.60 -33.06
N GLU A 284 2.76 -12.85 -32.74
CA GLU A 284 3.35 -12.73 -31.38
C GLU A 284 2.73 -11.57 -30.56
N THR A 285 1.46 -11.69 -30.17
CA THR A 285 0.78 -10.73 -29.28
C THR A 285 0.61 -11.28 -27.86
N TRP A 286 0.64 -10.42 -26.84
CA TRP A 286 0.85 -10.84 -25.44
C TRP A 286 -0.40 -10.70 -24.53
N LEU A 287 -1.60 -10.53 -25.10
CA LEU A 287 -2.78 -10.19 -24.30
C LEU A 287 -3.17 -11.27 -23.26
N VAL A 288 -2.94 -12.55 -23.57
CA VAL A 288 -3.21 -13.69 -22.65
C VAL A 288 -2.09 -14.72 -22.79
N ALA A 289 -1.39 -15.10 -21.72
CA ALA A 289 -0.33 -16.11 -21.84
C ALA A 289 -0.89 -17.48 -22.26
N PRO A 290 -0.12 -18.31 -23.00
CA PRO A 290 -0.56 -19.64 -23.40
C PRO A 290 -1.00 -20.47 -22.18
N GLY A 291 -2.13 -21.16 -22.29
CA GLY A 291 -2.65 -22.03 -21.22
C GLY A 291 -3.45 -21.33 -20.12
N ILE A 292 -3.62 -20.01 -20.19
CA ILE A 292 -4.51 -19.27 -19.26
C ILE A 292 -5.94 -19.23 -19.82
N ASN A 293 -6.93 -19.49 -18.97
CA ASN A 293 -8.33 -19.30 -19.32
C ASN A 293 -8.60 -17.79 -19.51
N PRO A 294 -9.17 -17.35 -20.65
CA PRO A 294 -9.41 -15.93 -20.90
C PRO A 294 -10.28 -15.24 -19.83
N CYS A 295 -11.22 -15.95 -19.20
CA CYS A 295 -12.00 -15.36 -18.10
C CYS A 295 -11.15 -15.09 -16.85
N ASP A 296 -10.10 -15.86 -16.59
CA ASP A 296 -9.25 -15.66 -15.40
C ASP A 296 -8.43 -14.38 -15.51
N THR A 297 -8.09 -13.97 -16.74
CA THR A 297 -7.34 -12.72 -16.98
C THR A 297 -8.11 -11.46 -16.59
N ILE A 298 -9.43 -11.56 -16.54
CA ILE A 298 -10.33 -10.49 -16.08
C ILE A 298 -10.95 -10.87 -14.73
N GLY A 299 -10.21 -11.57 -13.86
CA GLY A 299 -10.65 -11.92 -12.53
C GLY A 299 -11.93 -12.77 -12.52
N GLY A 300 -12.01 -13.84 -13.31
CA GLY A 300 -13.23 -14.58 -13.65
C GLY A 300 -14.18 -15.04 -12.52
N ALA A 301 -13.74 -15.05 -11.25
CA ALA A 301 -14.61 -15.31 -10.08
C ALA A 301 -15.20 -14.04 -9.44
N GLN A 302 -14.78 -12.86 -9.87
CA GLN A 302 -15.22 -11.56 -9.37
C GLN A 302 -16.62 -11.22 -9.91
N HIS A 303 -17.39 -10.46 -9.12
CA HIS A 303 -18.67 -9.88 -9.54
C HIS A 303 -18.46 -8.40 -9.88
N TYR A 304 -18.82 -8.02 -11.10
CA TYR A 304 -18.69 -6.67 -11.63
C TYR A 304 -20.02 -5.92 -11.57
N ILE A 305 -19.97 -4.59 -11.63
CA ILE A 305 -21.18 -3.79 -11.83
C ILE A 305 -21.67 -4.03 -13.27
N PRO A 306 -22.92 -4.49 -13.49
CA PRO A 306 -23.45 -4.76 -14.82
C PRO A 306 -23.68 -3.45 -15.61
N PHE A 307 -23.72 -3.55 -16.94
CA PHE A 307 -24.12 -2.43 -17.78
C PHE A 307 -25.60 -2.13 -17.59
N THR A 308 -26.00 -0.87 -17.75
CA THR A 308 -27.42 -0.47 -17.67
C THR A 308 -27.95 0.00 -19.03
N ASP A 309 -29.23 -0.23 -19.28
CA ASP A 309 -29.93 0.37 -20.42
C ASP A 309 -30.29 1.85 -20.15
N ALA A 310 -30.99 2.49 -21.11
CA ALA A 310 -31.44 3.88 -20.99
C ALA A 310 -32.43 4.14 -19.83
N LYS A 311 -32.99 3.08 -19.23
CA LYS A 311 -33.89 3.13 -18.08
C LYS A 311 -33.18 2.77 -16.77
N GLY A 312 -31.86 2.55 -16.79
CA GLY A 312 -31.06 2.18 -15.62
C GLY A 312 -31.18 0.70 -15.23
N GLN A 313 -31.76 -0.16 -16.08
CA GLN A 313 -31.90 -1.59 -15.77
C GLN A 313 -30.63 -2.35 -16.17
N PRO A 314 -30.13 -3.28 -15.32
CA PRO A 314 -29.01 -4.15 -15.66
C PRO A 314 -29.27 -4.96 -16.93
N VAL A 315 -28.30 -5.00 -17.83
CA VAL A 315 -28.38 -5.72 -19.10
C VAL A 315 -27.06 -6.40 -19.44
N ALA A 316 -27.16 -7.59 -20.01
CA ALA A 316 -26.00 -8.29 -20.52
C ALA A 316 -25.34 -7.54 -21.69
N ARG A 317 -24.01 -7.53 -21.72
CA ARG A 317 -23.21 -6.94 -22.80
C ARG A 317 -22.04 -7.82 -23.14
N ARG A 318 -21.75 -7.91 -24.44
CA ARG A 318 -20.52 -8.52 -24.94
C ARG A 318 -19.48 -7.44 -25.16
N ILE A 319 -18.33 -7.61 -24.53
CA ILE A 319 -17.17 -6.74 -24.68
C ILE A 319 -16.18 -7.48 -25.58
N THR A 320 -15.65 -6.80 -26.58
CA THR A 320 -14.59 -7.35 -27.43
C THR A 320 -13.44 -6.36 -27.45
N LEU A 321 -12.29 -6.77 -26.93
CA LEU A 321 -11.04 -6.04 -26.98
C LEU A 321 -10.19 -6.60 -28.12
N ARG A 322 -9.73 -5.72 -29.01
CA ARG A 322 -8.78 -6.08 -30.08
C ARG A 322 -7.50 -5.29 -29.93
N ILE A 323 -6.38 -5.98 -30.12
CA ILE A 323 -5.04 -5.39 -30.10
C ILE A 323 -4.35 -5.75 -31.39
N GLU A 324 -3.79 -4.74 -32.04
CA GLU A 324 -3.01 -4.86 -33.26
C GLU A 324 -1.58 -4.39 -32.99
N ALA A 325 -0.60 -5.20 -33.41
CA ALA A 325 0.81 -4.85 -33.41
C ALA A 325 1.27 -4.61 -34.85
N LYS A 326 1.68 -3.37 -35.14
CA LYS A 326 2.28 -2.95 -36.42
C LYS A 326 3.76 -2.68 -36.22
N ILE A 327 4.55 -3.01 -37.24
CA ILE A 327 5.99 -2.72 -37.29
C ILE A 327 6.20 -1.75 -38.44
N GLU A 328 6.56 -0.51 -38.10
CA GLU A 328 6.77 0.57 -39.06
C GLU A 328 8.22 1.03 -38.98
N ALA A 329 8.78 1.45 -40.13
CA ALA A 329 10.07 2.09 -40.13
C ALA A 329 9.97 3.45 -39.43
N PRO A 330 11.00 3.88 -38.68
CA PRO A 330 10.99 5.22 -38.11
C PRO A 330 10.91 6.27 -39.22
N ASP A 331 10.14 7.35 -38.99
CA ASP A 331 10.09 8.48 -39.90
C ASP A 331 11.50 9.06 -40.08
N VAL A 332 12.09 8.83 -41.24
CA VAL A 332 13.36 9.46 -41.60
C VAL A 332 13.06 10.93 -41.91
N ALA A 333 13.38 11.81 -40.97
CA ALA A 333 13.34 13.25 -41.21
C ALA A 333 14.18 13.56 -42.46
N LYS A 334 13.54 14.05 -43.53
CA LYS A 334 14.26 14.55 -44.70
C LYS A 334 15.27 15.59 -44.23
N PRO A 335 16.55 15.49 -44.62
CA PRO A 335 17.52 16.54 -44.31
C PRO A 335 16.97 17.86 -44.87
N SER A 336 16.86 18.85 -43.99
CA SER A 336 16.46 20.20 -44.33
C SER A 336 17.50 20.77 -45.29
N THR A 337 17.18 20.81 -46.58
CA THR A 337 17.89 21.65 -47.54
C THR A 337 17.46 23.08 -47.29
N VAL A 338 18.16 23.76 -46.38
CA VAL A 338 18.16 25.24 -46.34
C VAL A 338 19.23 25.69 -47.33
N PRO A 339 18.91 26.58 -48.28
CA PRO A 339 19.80 26.99 -49.37
C PRO A 339 21.02 27.79 -48.92
#